data_AF-A0A9E7W0Y5-F1
#
_entry.id   AF-A0A9E7W0Y5-F1
#
_cell.length_a   1.000
_cell.length_b   1.000
_cell.length_c   1.000
_cell.angle_alpha   90.00
_cell.angle_beta   90.00
_cell.angle_gamma   90.00
#
_symmetry.space_group_name_H-M   'P 1'
#
loop_
_entity.id
_entity.type
_entity.pdbx_description
1 polymer ?
#
loop_
_entity_poly.entity_id
_entity_poly.type
_entity_poly.pdbx_seq_one_letter_code
_entity_poly.pdbx_strand_id
1 'polypeptide(L)'
;MAMWDITRAAVSKKVAEANLFALKVQGQNLFPAFQFDGNLVRRDVLHLVNLLRGSADAFAIAQWLRTPLNEAADRTPLELLDSGEGDLAEEMAKRSASRWSA
;
A
#
# COMPACT_ATOMS: atom_id res chain seq x y z
N MET A 1 5.26 -23.54 0.35
CA MET A 1 6.18 -22.98 -0.66
C MET A 1 6.43 -21.53 -0.29
N ALA A 2 7.68 -21.07 -0.23
CA ALA A 2 7.98 -19.66 0.07
C ALA A 2 7.69 -18.79 -1.16
N MET A 3 7.14 -17.59 -0.96
CA MET A 3 6.83 -16.63 -2.05
C MET A 3 8.09 -16.21 -2.82
N TRP A 4 9.22 -16.12 -2.13
CA TRP A 4 10.53 -15.80 -2.69
C TRP A 4 11.60 -16.73 -2.15
N ASP A 5 12.61 -17.00 -2.97
CA ASP A 5 13.84 -17.67 -2.58
C ASP A 5 14.87 -16.66 -2.02
N ILE A 6 14.51 -15.96 -0.94
CA ILE A 6 15.38 -14.99 -0.27
C ILE A 6 15.35 -15.14 1.25
N THR A 7 16.39 -14.64 1.91
CA THR A 7 16.50 -14.70 3.38
C THR A 7 15.52 -13.74 4.07
N ARG A 8 15.22 -14.02 5.34
CA ARG A 8 14.45 -13.08 6.19
C ARG A 8 15.12 -11.71 6.29
N ALA A 9 16.45 -11.66 6.31
CA ALA A 9 17.20 -10.40 6.32
C ALA A 9 16.98 -9.60 5.02
N ALA A 10 16.91 -10.28 3.87
CA ALA A 10 16.59 -9.64 2.59
C ALA A 10 15.15 -9.10 2.56
N VAL A 11 14.19 -9.82 3.16
CA VAL A 11 12.81 -9.31 3.34
C VAL A 11 12.82 -8.07 4.24
N SER A 12 13.50 -8.11 5.39
CA SER A 12 13.63 -6.96 6.29
C SER A 12 14.26 -5.75 5.60
N LYS A 13 15.28 -5.96 4.76
CA LYS A 13 15.89 -4.91 3.95
C LYS A 13 14.89 -4.27 3.00
N LYS A 14 14.07 -5.07 2.30
CA LYS A 14 13.01 -4.55 1.41
C LYS A 14 12.00 -3.67 2.17
N VAL A 15 11.62 -4.04 3.40
CA VAL A 15 10.75 -3.20 4.23
C VAL A 15 11.43 -1.88 4.61
N ALA A 16 12.69 -1.94 5.04
CA ALA A 16 13.46 -0.76 5.44
C ALA A 16 13.63 0.24 4.29
N GLU A 17 13.82 -0.26 3.06
CA GLU A 17 13.95 0.54 1.84
C GLU A 17 12.61 0.99 1.24
N ALA A 18 11.49 0.76 1.93
CA ALA A 18 10.14 1.05 1.43
C ALA A 18 9.79 0.35 0.09
N ASN A 19 10.49 -0.76 -0.19
CA ASN A 19 10.27 -1.66 -1.31
C ASN A 19 9.32 -2.82 -0.95
N LEU A 20 8.74 -2.78 0.25
CA LEU A 20 7.76 -3.75 0.74
C LEU A 20 6.92 -3.11 1.85
N PHE A 21 5.60 -3.25 1.76
CA PHE A 21 4.67 -2.72 2.74
C PHE A 21 4.37 -3.76 3.82
N ALA A 22 4.59 -3.37 5.08
CA ALA A 22 4.43 -4.26 6.22
C ALA A 22 3.54 -3.62 7.30
N LEU A 23 2.66 -4.42 7.86
CA LEU A 23 1.87 -4.11 9.05
C LEU A 23 2.51 -4.76 10.26
N LYS A 24 2.60 -4.04 11.38
CA LYS A 24 3.15 -4.58 12.63
C LYS A 24 2.03 -5.07 13.53
N VAL A 25 1.93 -6.38 13.75
CA VAL A 25 0.92 -7.01 14.65
C VAL A 25 1.64 -7.84 15.69
N GLN A 26 1.45 -7.51 16.97
CA GLN A 26 1.99 -8.30 18.09
C GLN A 26 3.49 -8.65 17.93
N GLY A 27 4.30 -7.68 17.50
CA GLY A 27 5.74 -7.86 17.29
C GLY A 27 6.12 -8.53 15.96
N GLN A 28 5.17 -9.01 15.17
CA GLN A 28 5.39 -9.65 13.88
C GLN A 28 5.05 -8.72 12.71
N ASN A 29 5.71 -8.94 11.57
CA ASN A 29 5.38 -8.24 10.33
C ASN A 29 4.41 -9.10 9.53
N LEU A 30 3.26 -8.53 9.18
CA LEU A 30 2.33 -9.07 8.20
C LEU A 30 2.47 -8.29 6.90
N PHE A 31 2.39 -8.98 5.77
CA PHE A 31 2.50 -8.38 4.44
C PHE A 31 1.14 -8.48 3.76
N PRO A 32 0.41 -7.36 3.59
CA PRO A 32 -0.90 -7.41 2.93
C PRO A 32 -0.82 -8.04 1.54
N ALA A 33 -1.69 -9.01 1.26
CA ALA A 33 -1.62 -9.80 0.02
C ALA A 33 -1.85 -8.95 -1.24
N PHE A 34 -2.66 -7.87 -1.14
CA PHE A 34 -2.97 -7.00 -2.27
C PHE A 34 -1.76 -6.25 -2.84
N GLN A 35 -0.62 -6.20 -2.14
CA GLN A 35 0.59 -5.56 -2.66
C GLN A 35 1.36 -6.47 -3.63
N PHE A 36 0.88 -7.69 -3.87
CA PHE A 36 1.53 -8.67 -4.73
C PHE A 36 0.66 -8.99 -5.94
N ASP A 37 1.32 -9.15 -7.09
CA ASP A 37 0.80 -9.84 -8.25
C ASP A 37 1.62 -11.13 -8.43
N GLY A 38 1.04 -12.26 -8.01
CA GLY A 38 1.78 -13.51 -7.85
C GLY A 38 2.96 -13.36 -6.89
N ASN A 39 4.19 -13.45 -7.41
CA ASN A 39 5.43 -13.25 -6.66
C ASN A 39 6.07 -11.87 -6.89
N LEU A 40 5.41 -10.96 -7.59
CA LEU A 40 5.93 -9.62 -7.86
C LEU A 40 5.30 -8.61 -6.89
N VAL A 41 6.07 -7.65 -6.40
CA VAL A 41 5.54 -6.53 -5.63
C VAL A 41 4.98 -5.48 -6.58
N ARG A 42 3.71 -5.10 -6.35
CA ARG A 42 2.98 -4.06 -7.06
C ARG A 42 3.54 -2.68 -6.73
N ARG A 43 4.28 -2.10 -7.69
CA ARG A 43 4.95 -0.79 -7.54
C ARG A 43 3.96 0.37 -7.47
N ASP A 44 2.87 0.28 -8.21
CA ASP A 44 1.71 1.17 -8.16
C ASP A 44 1.09 1.24 -6.75
N VAL A 45 0.94 0.10 -6.08
CA VAL A 45 0.47 0.05 -4.68
C VAL A 45 1.49 0.68 -3.73
N LEU A 46 2.78 0.33 -3.87
CA LEU A 46 3.83 0.91 -3.03
C LEU A 46 3.97 2.42 -3.21
N HIS A 47 3.74 2.93 -4.42
CA HIS A 47 3.74 4.36 -4.69
C HIS A 47 2.68 5.09 -3.85
N LEU A 48 1.43 4.60 -3.84
CA LEU A 48 0.39 5.17 -2.98
C LEU A 48 0.73 5.06 -1.49
N VAL A 49 1.26 3.91 -1.04
CA VAL A 49 1.72 3.74 0.34
C VAL A 49 2.77 4.79 0.71
N ASN A 50 3.74 5.03 -0.16
CA ASN A 50 4.82 5.99 0.07
C ASN A 50 4.34 7.43 0.12
N LEU A 51 3.34 7.79 -0.69
CA LEU A 51 2.70 9.11 -0.62
C LEU A 51 2.00 9.32 0.73
N LEU A 52 1.37 8.28 1.28
CA LEU A 52 0.56 8.38 2.49
C LEU A 52 1.38 8.23 3.79
N ARG A 53 2.58 7.62 3.75
CA ARG A 53 3.35 7.27 4.96
C ARG A 53 3.74 8.45 5.85
N GLY A 54 3.74 9.67 5.31
CA GLY A 54 4.02 10.89 6.06
C GLY A 54 2.80 11.41 6.86
N SER A 55 1.61 10.92 6.53
CA SER A 55 0.33 11.46 7.04
C SER A 55 -0.48 10.44 7.83
N ALA A 56 -0.19 9.15 7.73
CA ALA A 56 -0.92 8.10 8.42
C ALA A 56 -0.05 6.87 8.74
N ASP A 57 -0.47 6.11 9.75
CA ASP A 57 0.16 4.83 10.06
C ASP A 57 -0.18 3.74 9.03
N ALA A 58 0.57 2.63 9.08
CA ALA A 58 0.45 1.55 8.11
C ALA A 58 -0.94 0.87 8.12
N PHE A 59 -1.63 0.82 9.26
CA PHE A 59 -2.98 0.25 9.31
C PHE A 59 -4.00 1.16 8.64
N ALA A 60 -3.94 2.46 8.92
CA ALA A 60 -4.81 3.45 8.28
C ALA A 60 -4.61 3.44 6.75
N ILE A 61 -3.36 3.34 6.28
CA ILE A 61 -3.05 3.23 4.84
C ILE A 61 -3.63 1.94 4.25
N ALA A 62 -3.42 0.79 4.90
CA ALA A 62 -3.95 -0.49 4.41
C ALA A 62 -5.47 -0.51 4.37
N GLN A 63 -6.13 0.11 5.35
CA GLN A 63 -7.57 0.29 5.36
C GLN A 63 -8.01 1.18 4.21
N TRP A 64 -7.40 2.35 4.03
CA TRP A 64 -7.75 3.30 2.97
C TRP A 64 -7.65 2.67 1.57
N LEU A 65 -6.60 1.91 1.28
CA LEU A 65 -6.43 1.18 0.01
C LEU A 65 -7.61 0.23 -0.31
N ARG A 66 -8.35 -0.20 0.71
CA ARG A 66 -9.48 -1.13 0.62
C ARG A 66 -10.84 -0.47 0.89
N THR A 67 -10.87 0.83 1.10
CA THR A 67 -12.11 1.57 1.41
C THR A 67 -12.62 2.25 0.15
N PRO A 68 -13.91 2.05 -0.21
CA PRO A 68 -14.58 2.82 -1.26
C PRO A 68 -14.43 4.33 -1.06
N LEU A 69 -14.12 5.04 -2.13
CA LEU A 69 -14.03 6.50 -2.13
C LEU A 69 -15.24 7.09 -2.83
N ASN A 70 -15.96 7.98 -2.13
CA ASN A 70 -17.12 8.68 -2.68
C ASN A 70 -16.75 9.47 -3.95
N GLU A 71 -15.57 10.09 -3.94
CA GLU A 71 -15.02 10.85 -5.06
C GLU A 71 -14.61 9.97 -6.27
N ALA A 72 -14.64 8.64 -6.14
CA ALA A 72 -14.24 7.69 -7.17
C ALA A 72 -15.35 6.68 -7.56
N ALA A 73 -16.62 7.09 -7.42
CA ALA A 73 -17.80 6.26 -7.70
C ALA A 73 -17.81 4.96 -6.87
N ASP A 74 -17.53 5.08 -5.58
CA ASP A 74 -17.50 3.98 -4.60
C ASP A 74 -16.47 2.87 -4.90
N ARG A 75 -15.47 3.18 -5.72
CA ARG A 75 -14.34 2.28 -5.98
C ARG A 75 -13.24 2.51 -4.94
N THR A 76 -12.57 1.43 -4.58
CA THR A 76 -11.37 1.45 -3.75
C THR A 76 -10.17 1.94 -4.54
N PRO A 77 -9.13 2.49 -3.89
CA PRO A 77 -7.88 2.83 -4.55
C PRO A 77 -7.27 1.66 -5.33
N LEU A 78 -7.37 0.42 -4.82
CA LEU A 78 -6.86 -0.76 -5.53
C LEU A 78 -7.64 -1.04 -6.81
N GLU A 79 -8.97 -0.89 -6.82
CA GLU A 79 -9.78 -1.08 -8.03
C GLU A 79 -9.47 -0.01 -9.09
N LEU A 80 -9.13 1.22 -8.68
CA LEU A 80 -8.65 2.25 -9.59
C LEU A 80 -7.32 1.86 -10.24
N LEU A 81 -6.36 1.35 -9.44
CA LEU A 81 -5.10 0.85 -9.97
C LEU A 81 -5.32 -0.32 -10.94
N ASP A 82 -6.18 -1.27 -10.58
CA ASP A 82 -6.50 -2.45 -11.40
C ASP A 82 -7.20 -2.06 -12.72
N SER A 83 -7.92 -0.94 -12.75
CA SER A 83 -8.60 -0.40 -13.94
C SER A 83 -7.71 0.51 -14.80
N GLY A 84 -6.44 0.71 -14.42
CA GLY A 84 -5.51 1.60 -15.12
C GLY A 84 -5.71 3.08 -14.82
N GLU A 85 -6.55 3.43 -13.83
CA GLU A 85 -6.83 4.80 -13.39
C GLU A 85 -5.85 5.26 -12.30
N GLY A 86 -4.56 5.02 -12.52
CA GLY A 86 -3.49 5.30 -11.55
C GLY A 86 -3.40 6.78 -11.16
N ASP A 87 -3.57 7.68 -12.12
CA ASP A 87 -3.53 9.13 -11.87
C ASP A 87 -4.63 9.58 -10.91
N LEU A 88 -5.85 9.03 -11.06
CA LEU A 88 -6.96 9.30 -10.16
C LEU A 88 -6.69 8.74 -8.75
N ALA A 89 -6.16 7.52 -8.65
CA ALA A 89 -5.78 6.92 -7.37
C ALA A 89 -4.71 7.75 -6.65
N GLU A 90 -3.72 8.26 -7.38
CA GLU A 90 -2.69 9.16 -6.85
C GLU A 90 -3.27 10.50 -6.38
N GLU A 91 -4.19 11.10 -7.14
CA GLU A 91 -4.86 12.32 -6.73
C GLU A 91 -5.63 12.12 -5.42
N MET A 92 -6.36 11.01 -5.30
CA MET A 92 -7.09 10.67 -4.08
C MET A 92 -6.15 10.43 -2.89
N ALA A 93 -4.99 9.80 -3.11
CA ALA A 93 -3.97 9.63 -2.07
C ALA A 93 -3.43 10.99 -1.60
N LYS A 94 -3.10 11.90 -2.51
CA LYS A 94 -2.62 13.26 -2.17
C LYS A 94 -3.67 14.04 -1.36
N ARG A 95 -4.94 14.01 -1.78
CA ARG A 95 -6.03 14.67 -1.04
C ARG A 95 -6.21 14.08 0.36
N SER A 96 -6.11 12.76 0.49
CA SER A 96 -6.21 12.07 1.78
C SER A 96 -5.04 12.42 2.69
N ALA A 97 -3.81 12.42 2.17
CA ALA A 97 -2.63 12.86 2.90
C ALA A 97 -2.78 14.30 3.43
N SER A 98 -3.24 15.23 2.58
CA SER A 98 -3.51 16.61 3.01
C SER A 98 -4.58 16.70 4.11
N ARG A 99 -5.65 15.89 4.04
CA ARG A 99 -6.70 15.84 5.07
C ARG A 99 -6.22 15.26 6.40
N TRP A 100 -5.30 14.30 6.39
CA TRP A 100 -4.79 13.65 7.60
C TRP A 100 -3.66 14.42 8.28
N SER A 101 -2.96 15.27 7.53
CA SER A 101 -1.88 16.12 8.07
C SER A 101 -2.36 17.46 8.65
N ALA A 102 -3.65 17.79 8.51
CA ALA A 102 -4.28 18.99 9.05
C ALA A 102 -4.82 18.74 10.47
#